data_AF-A0A2W7NCZ4-F1
#
_entry.id   AF-A0A2W7NCZ4-F1
#
_cell.length_a   1.000
_cell.length_b   1.000
_cell.length_c   1.000
_cell.angle_alpha   90.00
_cell.angle_beta   90.00
_cell.angle_gamma   90.00
#
_symmetry.space_group_name_H-M   'P 1'
#
loop_
_entity.id
_entity.type
_entity.pdbx_description
1 polymer ?
#
loop_
_entity_poly.entity_id
_entity_poly.type
_entity_poly.pdbx_seq_one_letter_code
_entity_poly.pdbx_strand_id
1 'polypeptide(L)'
;MNVVEQDYISNVSIGYFEMLDSHVIMVGVSRDVHIDTVNDINAHYEGDNQFSLNTSEKISGSNVKIQIYDKYGKLLETKMNKLVVY
;
A
#
# COMPACT_ATOMS: atom_id res chain seq x y z
N MET A 1 9.32 22.85 13.04
CA MET A 1 8.77 21.59 12.50
C MET A 1 9.16 21.55 11.02
N ASN A 2 10.09 20.69 10.62
CA ASN A 2 10.36 20.45 9.21
C ASN A 2 9.30 19.45 8.73
N VAL A 3 8.29 19.95 8.04
CA VAL A 3 7.41 19.11 7.23
C VAL A 3 8.23 18.78 5.99
N VAL A 4 8.73 17.55 5.90
CA VAL A 4 9.40 17.09 4.69
C VAL A 4 8.29 16.83 3.68
N GLU A 5 8.17 17.68 2.66
CA GLU A 5 7.29 17.48 1.48
C GLU A 5 7.81 16.35 0.58
N GLN A 6 8.11 15.19 1.15
CA GLN A 6 8.46 14.01 0.38
C GLN A 6 7.24 13.12 0.32
N ASP A 7 6.65 12.99 -0.87
CA ASP A 7 5.68 11.94 -1.16
C ASP A 7 6.42 10.60 -1.15
N TYR A 8 6.21 9.80 -0.12
CA TYR A 8 6.84 8.49 -0.01
C TYR A 8 6.05 7.42 -0.77
N ILE A 9 4.77 7.67 -1.07
CA ILE A 9 3.93 6.81 -1.92
C ILE A 9 3.82 7.43 -3.32
N SER A 10 4.45 6.82 -4.31
CA SER A 10 4.43 7.27 -5.70
C SER A 10 3.16 6.89 -6.45
N ASN A 11 2.63 5.69 -6.20
CA ASN A 11 1.44 5.18 -6.85
C ASN A 11 0.76 4.09 -6.02
N VAL A 12 -0.55 3.98 -6.21
CA VAL A 12 -1.36 2.86 -5.69
C VAL A 12 -2.18 2.35 -6.85
N SER A 13 -2.03 1.07 -7.18
CA SER A 13 -2.81 0.40 -8.21
C SER A 13 -3.49 -0.83 -7.62
N ILE A 14 -4.71 -1.09 -8.05
CA ILE A 14 -5.51 -2.18 -7.53
C ILE A 14 -6.04 -2.99 -8.71
N GLY A 15 -5.67 -4.27 -8.75
CA GLY A 15 -6.20 -5.23 -9.70
C GLY A 15 -7.22 -6.15 -9.03
N TYR A 16 -8.17 -6.66 -9.81
CA TYR A 16 -9.05 -7.74 -9.41
C TYR A 16 -8.76 -8.97 -10.27
N PHE A 17 -8.60 -10.13 -9.63
CA PHE A 17 -8.32 -11.39 -10.28
C PHE A 17 -9.51 -12.32 -10.13
N GLU A 18 -10.41 -12.30 -11.13
CA GLU A 18 -11.72 -12.97 -11.10
C GLU A 18 -11.63 -14.46 -10.75
N MET A 19 -10.63 -15.16 -11.31
CA MET A 19 -10.47 -16.61 -11.10
C MET A 19 -10.21 -16.98 -9.63
N LEU A 20 -9.60 -16.08 -8.86
CA LEU A 20 -9.27 -16.29 -7.45
C LEU A 20 -10.19 -15.50 -6.51
N ASP A 21 -11.17 -14.78 -7.05
CA ASP A 21 -12.00 -13.81 -6.32
C ASP A 21 -11.17 -12.93 -5.38
N SER A 22 -10.07 -12.38 -5.90
CA SER A 22 -9.05 -11.73 -5.07
C SER A 22 -8.66 -10.36 -5.61
N HIS A 23 -8.39 -9.43 -4.69
CA HIS A 23 -7.85 -8.13 -4.99
C HIS A 23 -6.34 -8.12 -4.75
N VAL A 24 -5.61 -7.55 -5.69
CA VAL A 24 -4.17 -7.30 -5.56
C VAL A 24 -3.98 -5.79 -5.46
N ILE A 25 -3.54 -5.33 -4.29
CA ILE A 25 -3.14 -3.95 -4.06
C ILE A 25 -1.64 -3.87 -4.28
N MET A 26 -1.18 -2.98 -5.15
CA MET A 26 0.22 -2.67 -5.36
C MET A 26 0.49 -1.22 -4.96
N VAL A 27 1.52 -1.02 -4.15
CA VAL A 27 1.94 0.28 -3.64
C VAL A 27 3.37 0.51 -4.08
N GLY A 28 3.59 1.52 -4.92
CA GLY A 28 4.92 2.01 -5.25
C GLY A 28 5.37 3.06 -4.24
N VAL A 29 6.58 2.91 -3.74
CA VAL A 29 7.13 3.73 -2.66
C VAL A 29 8.51 4.31 -3.00
N SER A 30 8.95 5.30 -2.22
CA SER A 30 10.31 5.83 -2.32
C SER A 30 11.33 4.83 -1.75
N ARG A 31 12.61 5.02 -2.09
CA ARG A 31 13.73 4.17 -1.65
C ARG A 31 13.97 4.19 -0.14
N ASP A 32 13.37 5.13 0.57
CA ASP A 32 13.54 5.30 2.02
C ASP A 32 12.58 4.39 2.82
N VAL A 33 11.55 3.84 2.16
CA VAL A 33 10.56 2.94 2.75
C VAL A 33 11.10 1.52 2.82
N HIS A 34 10.90 0.87 3.97
CA HIS A 34 11.35 -0.52 4.19
C HIS A 34 10.20 -1.48 4.51
N ILE A 35 9.07 -0.95 5.00
CA ILE A 35 7.89 -1.74 5.35
C ILE A 35 6.65 -0.96 4.90
N ASP A 36 5.68 -1.68 4.34
CA ASP A 36 4.36 -1.19 4.04
C ASP A 36 3.30 -2.10 4.68
N THR A 37 2.24 -1.49 5.18
CA THR A 37 1.05 -2.20 5.62
C THR A 37 -0.19 -1.66 4.93
N VAL A 38 -1.06 -2.59 4.55
CA VAL A 38 -2.34 -2.32 3.93
C VAL A 38 -3.41 -2.87 4.88
N ASN A 39 -4.22 -1.98 5.47
CA ASN A 39 -5.19 -2.32 6.52
C ASN A 39 -4.56 -3.10 7.69
N ASP A 40 -3.39 -2.66 8.16
CA ASP A 40 -2.63 -3.30 9.24
C ASP A 40 -2.09 -4.70 8.91
N ILE A 41 -2.19 -5.15 7.66
CA ILE A 41 -1.57 -6.38 7.15
C ILE A 41 -0.27 -6.01 6.44
N ASN A 42 0.83 -6.69 6.78
CA ASN A 42 2.11 -6.49 6.11
C ASN A 42 2.01 -6.87 4.63
N ALA A 43 2.35 -5.92 3.76
CA ALA A 43 2.47 -6.16 2.33
C ALA A 43 3.80 -6.91 2.03
N HIS A 44 3.78 -7.73 0.98
CA HIS A 44 4.96 -8.42 0.46
C HIS A 44 5.83 -7.46 -0.35
N TYR A 45 7.16 -7.52 -0.20
CA TYR A 45 8.08 -6.72 -1.01
C TYR A 45 8.39 -7.43 -2.32
N GLU A 46 8.04 -6.81 -3.44
CA GLU A 46 8.18 -7.40 -4.79
C GLU A 46 9.52 -7.02 -5.47
N GLY A 47 10.30 -6.11 -4.87
CA GLY A 47 11.42 -5.45 -5.55
C GLY A 47 11.03 -4.10 -6.16
N ASP A 48 11.99 -3.39 -6.73
CA ASP A 48 11.80 -2.09 -7.41
C ASP A 48 10.98 -1.05 -6.61
N ASN A 49 11.09 -1.06 -5.27
CA ASN A 49 10.32 -0.23 -4.35
C ASN A 49 8.80 -0.41 -4.51
N GLN A 50 8.36 -1.65 -4.72
CA GLN A 50 6.95 -2.02 -4.78
C GLN A 50 6.60 -3.03 -3.69
N PHE A 51 5.46 -2.79 -3.07
CA PHE A 51 4.85 -3.70 -2.12
C PHE A 51 3.50 -4.17 -2.66
N SER A 52 3.14 -5.42 -2.40
CA SER A 52 1.87 -6.00 -2.81
C SER A 52 1.12 -6.65 -1.64
N LEU A 53 -0.21 -6.54 -1.65
CA LEU A 53 -1.08 -7.34 -0.81
C LEU A 53 -2.14 -8.01 -1.68
N ASN A 54 -2.17 -9.34 -1.63
CA ASN A 54 -3.24 -10.13 -2.21
C ASN A 54 -4.26 -10.49 -1.11
N THR A 55 -5.53 -10.16 -1.30
CA THR A 55 -6.57 -10.48 -0.33
C THR A 55 -7.94 -10.72 -0.99
N SER A 56 -8.62 -11.75 -0.49
CA SER A 56 -10.01 -12.09 -0.81
C SER A 56 -11.01 -11.36 0.09
N GLU A 57 -10.54 -10.56 1.05
CA GLU A 57 -11.44 -9.71 1.82
C GLU A 57 -12.16 -8.76 0.87
N LYS A 58 -13.44 -8.53 1.14
CA LYS A 58 -14.28 -7.66 0.32
C LYS A 58 -13.84 -6.21 0.51
N ILE A 59 -12.76 -5.83 -0.16
CA ILE A 59 -12.24 -4.48 -0.11
C ILE A 59 -13.02 -3.57 -1.07
N SER A 60 -13.74 -4.12 -2.06
CA SER A 60 -14.56 -3.35 -3.01
C SER A 60 -15.49 -2.35 -2.30
N GLY A 61 -15.31 -1.05 -2.58
CA GLY A 61 -16.04 0.07 -1.97
C GLY A 61 -15.52 0.54 -0.60
N SER A 62 -14.56 -0.17 0.01
CA SER A 62 -13.95 0.17 1.29
C SER A 62 -12.76 1.11 1.12
N ASN A 63 -12.45 1.88 2.17
CA ASN A 63 -11.22 2.66 2.22
C ASN A 63 -10.05 1.73 2.60
N VAL A 64 -8.98 1.78 1.84
CA VAL A 64 -7.69 1.17 2.17
C VAL A 64 -6.87 2.15 2.97
N LYS A 65 -6.39 1.73 4.13
CA LYS A 65 -5.38 2.44 4.90
C LYS A 65 -4.01 1.88 4.55
N ILE A 66 -3.17 2.69 3.91
CA ILE A 66 -1.78 2.36 3.58
C ILE A 66 -0.89 3.08 4.57
N GLN A 67 0.01 2.35 5.23
CA GLN A 67 0.97 2.91 6.17
C GLN A 67 2.36 2.43 5.84
N ILE A 68 3.28 3.37 5.70
CA ILE A 68 4.67 3.07 5.33
C ILE A 68 5.62 3.49 6.43
N TYR A 69 6.68 2.71 6.58
CA TYR A 69 7.61 2.82 7.69
C TYR A 69 9.05 2.80 7.19
N ASP A 70 9.94 3.45 7.95
CA ASP A 70 11.38 3.30 7.76
C ASP A 70 11.88 1.95 8.32
N LYS A 71 13.17 1.67 8.11
CA LYS A 71 13.85 0.46 8.61
C LYS A 71 13.86 0.29 10.13
N TYR A 72 13.54 1.36 10.87
CA TYR A 72 13.47 1.36 12.33
C TYR A 72 12.03 1.19 12.83
N GLY A 73 11.06 1.03 11.92
CA GLY A 73 9.64 0.90 12.25
C GLY A 73 8.97 2.24 12.56
N LYS A 74 9.60 3.38 12.24
CA LYS A 74 8.97 4.69 12.40
C LYS A 74 8.00 4.92 11.24
N LEU A 75 6.76 5.27 11.57
CA LEU A 75 5.76 5.66 10.58
C LEU A 75 6.21 6.92 9.83
N LEU A 76 6.27 6.82 8.51
CA LEU A 76 6.66 7.90 7.60
C LEU A 76 5.43 8.61 7.03
N GLU A 77 4.45 7.84 6.54
CA GLU A 77 3.23 8.36 5.89
C GLU A 77 2.05 7.44 6.18
N THR A 78 0.84 8.00 6.14
CA THR A 78 -0.41 7.24 6.12
C THR A 78 -1.31 7.83 5.04
N LYS A 79 -1.80 6.97 4.15
CA LYS A 79 -2.65 7.36 3.03
C LYS A 79 -3.92 6.53 3.01
N MET A 80 -5.05 7.23 2.97
CA MET A 80 -6.36 6.61 2.78
C MET A 80 -6.68 6.63 1.29
N ASN A 81 -6.94 5.46 0.71
CA ASN A 81 -7.30 5.36 -0.70
C ASN A 81 -8.63 4.63 -0.85
N LYS A 82 -9.54 5.18 -1.65
CA LYS A 82 -10.83 4.53 -1.90
C LYS A 82 -10.66 3.49 -2.99
N LEU A 83 -11.11 2.27 -2.74
CA LEU A 83 -11.18 1.27 -3.79
C LEU A 83 -12.26 1.62 -4.80
N VAL A 84 -11.82 2.01 -5.99
CA VAL A 84 -12.66 2.08 -7.18
C VAL A 84 -12.31 0.88 -8.02
N VAL A 85 -13.13 -0.16 -7.94
CA VAL A 85 -13.08 -1.31 -8.85
C VAL A 85 -13.79 -0.85 -10.13
N TYR A 86 -13.07 -0.82 -11.25
CA TYR A 86 -13.64 -0.50 -12.57
C TYR A 86 -14.08 -1.78 -13.29
#